data_AF-A0A4Y8CKL8-F1
#
_entry.id   AF-A0A4Y8CKL8-F1
#
_cell.length_a   1.000
_cell.length_b   1.000
_cell.length_c   1.000
_cell.angle_alpha   90.00
_cell.angle_beta   90.00
_cell.angle_gamma   90.00
#
_symmetry.space_group_name_H-M   'P 1'
#
loop_
_entity.id
_entity.type
_entity.pdbx_description
1 polymer ?
#
loop_
_entity_poly.entity_id
_entity_poly.type
_entity_poly.pdbx_seq_one_letter_code
_entity_poly.pdbx_strand_id
1 'polypeptide(L)'
;FRVIKDVLITQNNTLEAQEWHKLELYAKEKENHINLSVKDREKNADIFKNILIWFNCVLLNVYRNTSDHHNDFLKILNFTVGMIVLYGVFIFFCQACIEPYSKFFNELKSSVIFIIIGILVFLCCIMFYFNRKKSIFAKSIFFIIAMVFIVLYLVTYFYKTNEYKTILYLVMCYILSIYICYFFFNIKNIIFNIVFKFMLYLVFLFFLINSSQLINPFTGVFSSDKLYESQFEKSLNDLNTSAIINLASILQSDFNLHLKDQNISFTELNSAKALIVANKENLLKLNDANLNITKEVLGEKYTELLKTINQDKITENTIKSTSVLYGIILLLCIFSLQKTARKNSIVPS
;
A
#
# COMPACT_ATOMS: atom_id res chain seq x y z
N PHE A 1 -21.87 -32.73 5.95
CA PHE A 1 -21.62 -31.68 4.94
C PHE A 1 -21.02 -32.23 3.64
N ARG A 2 -19.79 -32.77 3.64
CA ARG A 2 -19.16 -33.30 2.40
C ARG A 2 -19.98 -34.38 1.70
N VAL A 3 -20.42 -35.40 2.44
CA VAL A 3 -21.27 -36.48 1.91
C VAL A 3 -22.56 -35.94 1.28
N ILE A 4 -23.22 -34.97 1.94
CA ILE A 4 -24.46 -34.36 1.41
C ILE A 4 -24.18 -33.57 0.13
N LYS A 5 -23.12 -32.77 0.12
CA LYS A 5 -22.66 -32.05 -1.07
C LYS A 5 -22.36 -33.01 -2.22
N ASP A 6 -21.63 -34.10 -1.96
CA ASP A 6 -21.23 -35.05 -2.99
C ASP A 6 -22.46 -35.77 -3.58
N VAL A 7 -23.43 -36.16 -2.73
CA VAL A 7 -24.71 -36.71 -3.17
C VAL A 7 -25.48 -35.70 -4.05
N LEU A 8 -25.58 -34.45 -3.62
CA LEU A 8 -26.28 -33.40 -4.39
C LEU A 8 -25.59 -33.10 -5.73
N ILE A 9 -24.26 -33.14 -5.78
CA ILE A 9 -23.49 -33.04 -7.03
C ILE A 9 -23.82 -34.21 -7.94
N THR A 10 -23.86 -35.45 -7.43
CA THR A 10 -24.23 -36.64 -8.24
C THR A 10 -25.67 -36.59 -8.76
N GLN A 11 -26.55 -35.85 -8.08
CA GLN A 11 -27.94 -35.62 -8.48
C GLN A 11 -28.10 -34.41 -9.42
N ASN A 12 -27.00 -33.79 -9.89
CA ASN A 12 -27.01 -32.50 -10.61
C ASN A 12 -27.68 -31.35 -9.85
N ASN A 13 -27.95 -31.49 -8.55
CA ASN A 13 -28.44 -30.43 -7.68
C ASN A 13 -27.25 -29.58 -7.18
N THR A 14 -26.60 -28.92 -8.14
CA THR A 14 -25.41 -28.10 -7.89
C THR A 14 -25.70 -26.88 -7.02
N LEU A 15 -26.95 -26.43 -6.96
CA LEU A 15 -27.40 -25.30 -6.15
C LEU A 15 -27.35 -25.64 -4.66
N GLU A 16 -28.07 -26.68 -4.26
CA GLU A 16 -28.14 -27.07 -2.86
C GLU A 16 -26.76 -27.54 -2.36
N ALA A 17 -26.01 -28.27 -3.21
CA ALA A 17 -24.63 -28.66 -2.92
C ALA A 17 -23.73 -27.47 -2.52
N GLN A 18 -23.95 -26.28 -3.07
CA GLN A 18 -23.18 -25.07 -2.76
C GLN A 18 -23.55 -24.45 -1.41
N GLU A 19 -24.82 -24.49 -0.99
CA GLU A 19 -25.22 -24.07 0.35
C GLU A 19 -24.55 -24.93 1.42
N TRP A 20 -24.48 -26.23 1.17
CA TRP A 20 -23.75 -27.17 2.01
C TRP A 20 -22.23 -26.93 2.00
N HIS A 21 -21.66 -26.41 0.90
CA HIS A 21 -20.26 -25.97 0.87
C HIS A 21 -20.02 -24.72 1.72
N LYS A 22 -20.96 -23.77 1.77
CA LYS A 22 -20.90 -22.63 2.70
C LYS A 22 -20.88 -23.15 4.14
N LEU A 23 -21.83 -24.00 4.52
CA LEU A 23 -21.89 -24.59 5.86
C LEU A 23 -20.63 -25.42 6.19
N GLU A 24 -20.06 -26.12 5.21
CA GLU A 24 -18.75 -26.80 5.33
C GLU A 24 -17.65 -25.82 5.74
N LEU A 25 -17.55 -24.65 5.11
CA LEU A 25 -16.53 -23.64 5.41
C LEU A 25 -16.74 -23.00 6.80
N TYR A 26 -17.99 -22.71 7.18
CA TYR A 26 -18.32 -22.22 8.52
C TYR A 26 -17.99 -23.25 9.61
N ALA A 27 -18.33 -24.52 9.36
CA ALA A 27 -18.01 -25.61 10.27
C ALA A 27 -16.49 -25.79 10.41
N LYS A 28 -15.75 -25.69 9.30
CA LYS A 28 -14.28 -25.76 9.29
C LYS A 28 -13.63 -24.59 10.03
N GLU A 29 -14.18 -23.38 9.96
CA GLU A 29 -13.74 -22.23 10.77
C GLU A 29 -13.92 -22.52 12.27
N LYS A 30 -15.09 -23.05 12.67
CA LYS A 30 -15.38 -23.42 14.06
C LYS A 30 -14.51 -24.58 14.56
N GLU A 31 -14.31 -25.59 13.73
CA GLU A 31 -13.42 -26.73 14.00
C GLU A 31 -11.99 -26.23 14.25
N ASN A 32 -11.46 -25.35 13.38
CA ASN A 32 -10.13 -24.76 13.57
C ASN A 32 -10.02 -23.98 14.89
N HIS A 33 -11.06 -23.21 15.26
CA HIS A 33 -11.13 -22.52 16.54
C HIS A 33 -11.09 -23.47 17.74
N ILE A 34 -11.87 -24.57 17.68
CA ILE A 34 -11.91 -25.58 18.73
C ILE A 34 -10.54 -26.26 18.84
N ASN A 35 -9.97 -26.70 17.71
CA ASN A 35 -8.67 -27.36 17.64
C ASN A 35 -7.55 -26.52 18.27
N LEU A 36 -7.54 -25.21 18.00
CA LEU A 36 -6.59 -24.29 18.64
C LEU A 36 -6.83 -24.20 20.16
N SER A 37 -8.08 -24.07 20.62
CA SER A 37 -8.42 -23.99 22.05
C SER A 37 -8.21 -25.28 22.86
N VAL A 38 -8.23 -26.43 22.19
CA VAL A 38 -7.98 -27.75 22.80
C VAL A 38 -6.48 -28.01 22.88
N LYS A 39 -5.73 -27.72 21.81
CA LYS A 39 -4.28 -27.90 21.78
C LYS A 39 -3.50 -26.92 22.65
N ASP A 40 -4.06 -25.74 22.96
CA ASP A 40 -3.51 -24.84 23.98
C ASP A 40 -3.40 -25.51 25.38
N ARG A 41 -4.09 -26.65 25.59
CA ARG A 41 -4.04 -27.43 26.85
C ARG A 41 -3.08 -28.63 26.79
N GLU A 42 -2.50 -28.96 25.64
CA GLU A 42 -1.57 -30.07 25.47
C GLU A 42 -0.11 -29.57 25.50
N LYS A 43 0.69 -30.09 26.44
CA LYS A 43 2.10 -29.66 26.65
C LYS A 43 3.05 -29.94 25.47
N ASN A 44 2.68 -30.78 24.50
CA ASN A 44 3.53 -31.24 23.39
C ASN A 44 2.87 -31.08 22.01
N ALA A 45 2.12 -29.99 21.78
CA ALA A 45 1.53 -29.75 20.47
C ALA A 45 2.59 -29.30 19.44
N ASP A 46 2.62 -29.94 18.27
CA ASP A 46 3.47 -29.53 17.14
C ASP A 46 3.18 -28.07 16.74
N ILE A 47 4.17 -27.21 16.98
CA ILE A 47 4.10 -25.75 16.77
C ILE A 47 3.76 -25.43 15.31
N PHE A 48 4.36 -26.13 14.34
CA PHE A 48 4.11 -25.88 12.91
C PHE A 48 2.66 -26.19 12.55
N LYS A 49 2.11 -27.29 13.06
CA LYS A 49 0.72 -27.66 12.86
C LYS A 49 -0.23 -26.62 13.47
N ASN A 50 0.11 -26.04 14.62
CA ASN A 50 -0.71 -24.99 15.25
C ASN A 50 -0.68 -23.68 14.46
N ILE A 51 0.49 -23.28 13.95
CA ILE A 51 0.64 -22.12 13.06
C ILE A 51 -0.21 -22.28 11.79
N LEU A 52 -0.18 -23.46 11.16
CA LEU A 52 -0.98 -23.74 9.96
C LEU A 52 -2.49 -23.65 10.23
N ILE A 53 -2.97 -24.23 11.34
CA ILE A 53 -4.38 -24.16 11.72
C ILE A 53 -4.78 -22.70 12.02
N TRP A 54 -3.89 -21.93 12.64
CA TRP A 54 -4.11 -20.51 12.88
C TRP A 54 -4.22 -19.71 11.57
N PHE A 55 -3.31 -19.90 10.62
CA PHE A 55 -3.40 -19.24 9.30
C PHE A 55 -4.71 -19.58 8.58
N ASN A 56 -5.10 -20.86 8.58
CA ASN A 56 -6.38 -21.29 8.00
C ASN A 56 -7.57 -20.63 8.69
N CYS A 57 -7.51 -20.45 10.01
CA CYS A 57 -8.56 -19.77 10.77
C CYS A 57 -8.64 -18.27 10.42
N VAL A 58 -7.50 -17.57 10.35
CA VAL A 58 -7.44 -16.16 9.95
C VAL A 58 -7.99 -15.97 8.55
N LEU A 59 -7.55 -16.81 7.61
CA LEU A 59 -7.99 -16.79 6.21
C LEU A 59 -9.51 -16.97 6.09
N LEU A 60 -10.07 -17.98 6.76
CA LEU A 60 -11.52 -18.23 6.76
C LEU A 60 -12.29 -17.06 7.38
N ASN A 61 -11.80 -16.48 8.47
CA ASN A 61 -12.44 -15.33 9.09
C ASN A 61 -12.40 -14.08 8.19
N VAL A 62 -11.30 -13.86 7.46
CA VAL A 62 -11.22 -12.79 6.45
C VAL A 62 -12.28 -13.02 5.36
N TYR A 63 -12.33 -14.21 4.76
CA TYR A 63 -13.34 -14.52 3.74
C TYR A 63 -14.78 -14.44 4.25
N ARG A 64 -15.05 -14.84 5.49
CA ARG A 64 -16.39 -14.70 6.08
C ARG A 64 -16.83 -13.23 6.14
N ASN A 65 -15.90 -12.36 6.51
CA ASN A 65 -16.18 -10.94 6.74
C ASN A 65 -16.17 -10.11 5.46
N THR A 66 -15.32 -10.43 4.48
CA THR A 66 -15.18 -9.67 3.23
C THR A 66 -16.00 -10.22 2.07
N SER A 67 -16.34 -11.52 2.07
CA SER A 67 -17.00 -12.18 0.94
C SER A 67 -18.12 -13.15 1.29
N ASP A 68 -18.42 -13.33 2.58
CA ASP A 68 -19.28 -14.42 3.08
C ASP A 68 -18.89 -15.79 2.49
N HIS A 69 -17.58 -16.05 2.46
CA HIS A 69 -16.97 -17.20 1.79
C HIS A 69 -17.29 -17.27 0.29
N HIS A 70 -17.10 -16.16 -0.42
CA HIS A 70 -17.33 -16.01 -1.87
C HIS A 70 -18.80 -16.18 -2.30
N ASN A 71 -19.74 -15.82 -1.43
CA ASN A 71 -21.18 -15.94 -1.71
C ASN A 71 -21.90 -14.60 -1.85
N ASP A 72 -21.33 -13.52 -1.34
CA ASP A 72 -21.98 -12.21 -1.31
C ASP A 72 -21.22 -11.23 -2.20
N PHE A 73 -21.76 -11.02 -3.41
CA PHE A 73 -21.18 -10.13 -4.41
C PHE A 73 -21.02 -8.71 -3.86
N LEU A 74 -22.03 -8.20 -3.15
CA LEU A 74 -22.04 -6.83 -2.65
C LEU A 74 -20.99 -6.63 -1.56
N LYS A 75 -20.78 -7.63 -0.68
CA LYS A 75 -19.67 -7.57 0.30
C LYS A 75 -18.31 -7.53 -0.38
N ILE A 76 -18.09 -8.36 -1.39
CA ILE A 76 -16.82 -8.39 -2.11
C ILE A 76 -16.59 -7.05 -2.82
N LEU A 77 -17.61 -6.53 -3.52
CA LEU A 77 -17.52 -5.25 -4.22
C LEU A 77 -17.20 -4.11 -3.24
N ASN A 78 -17.95 -4.01 -2.13
CA ASN A 78 -17.72 -2.98 -1.11
C ASN A 78 -16.30 -3.05 -0.53
N PHE A 79 -15.78 -4.26 -0.28
CA PHE A 79 -14.42 -4.45 0.22
C PHE A 79 -13.38 -4.05 -0.85
N THR A 80 -13.61 -4.44 -2.11
CA THR A 80 -12.74 -4.10 -3.25
C THR A 80 -12.64 -2.58 -3.42
N VAL A 81 -13.76 -1.88 -3.41
CA VAL A 81 -13.81 -0.40 -3.46
C VAL A 81 -13.02 0.21 -2.31
N GLY A 82 -13.18 -0.34 -1.09
CA GLY A 82 -12.40 0.09 0.07
C GLY A 82 -10.88 -0.05 -0.13
N MET A 83 -10.42 -1.14 -0.74
CA MET A 83 -9.00 -1.35 -1.01
C MET A 83 -8.45 -0.41 -2.09
N ILE A 84 -9.23 -0.12 -3.15
CA ILE A 84 -8.85 0.84 -4.19
C ILE A 84 -8.73 2.25 -3.60
N VAL A 85 -9.73 2.68 -2.84
CA VAL A 85 -9.74 4.00 -2.19
C VAL A 85 -8.58 4.15 -1.22
N LEU A 86 -8.34 3.13 -0.39
CA LEU A 86 -7.25 3.14 0.57
C LEU A 86 -5.90 3.30 -0.11
N TYR A 87 -5.68 2.61 -1.23
CA TYR A 87 -4.44 2.72 -2.00
C TYR A 87 -4.28 4.11 -2.65
N GLY A 88 -5.35 4.65 -3.26
CA GLY A 88 -5.33 6.01 -3.81
C GLY A 88 -5.03 7.08 -2.77
N VAL A 89 -5.68 7.01 -1.60
CA VAL A 89 -5.42 7.91 -0.47
C VAL A 89 -3.98 7.76 0.04
N PHE A 90 -3.45 6.54 0.07
CA PHE A 90 -2.06 6.30 0.46
C PHE A 90 -1.06 6.95 -0.51
N ILE A 91 -1.29 6.86 -1.82
CA ILE A 91 -0.41 7.52 -2.82
C ILE A 91 -0.45 9.04 -2.64
N PHE A 92 -1.64 9.62 -2.48
CA PHE A 92 -1.78 11.05 -2.21
C PHE A 92 -1.03 11.45 -0.92
N PHE A 93 -1.12 10.63 0.12
CA PHE A 93 -0.38 10.83 1.36
C PHE A 93 1.14 10.75 1.17
N CYS A 94 1.65 9.81 0.36
CA CYS A 94 3.06 9.77 0.01
C CYS A 94 3.50 11.08 -0.65
N GLN A 95 2.76 11.56 -1.65
CA GLN A 95 3.12 12.78 -2.38
C GLN A 95 3.07 14.03 -1.48
N ALA A 96 2.04 14.18 -0.64
CA ALA A 96 1.86 15.36 0.19
C ALA A 96 2.81 15.41 1.40
N CYS A 97 3.24 14.26 1.93
CA CYS A 97 3.90 14.22 3.23
C CYS A 97 5.39 13.87 3.18
N ILE A 98 5.95 13.40 2.06
CA ILE A 98 7.38 13.02 1.98
C ILE A 98 8.33 14.17 2.31
N GLU A 99 8.06 15.39 1.84
CA GLU A 99 8.90 16.54 2.15
C GLU A 99 8.85 16.94 3.63
N PRO A 100 7.66 17.15 4.24
CA PRO A 100 7.53 17.33 5.69
C PRO A 100 8.20 16.21 6.48
N TYR A 101 8.02 14.94 6.08
CA TYR A 101 8.65 13.81 6.75
C TYR A 101 10.17 13.87 6.65
N SER A 102 10.75 14.11 5.48
CA SER A 102 12.20 14.20 5.32
C SER A 102 12.83 15.27 6.22
N LYS A 103 12.17 16.42 6.35
CA LYS A 103 12.62 17.53 7.21
C LYS A 103 12.41 17.21 8.70
N PHE A 104 11.25 16.67 9.04
CA PHE A 104 10.89 16.24 10.39
C PHE A 104 11.81 15.14 10.94
N PHE A 105 12.20 14.16 10.12
CA PHE A 105 13.18 13.12 10.47
C PHE A 105 14.60 13.65 10.65
N ASN A 106 14.96 14.71 9.92
CA ASN A 106 16.27 15.34 10.04
C ASN A 106 16.34 16.26 11.28
N GLU A 107 15.26 16.95 11.63
CA GLU A 107 15.19 17.88 12.77
C GLU A 107 14.88 17.20 14.11
N LEU A 108 13.99 16.20 14.14
CA LEU A 108 13.74 15.40 15.33
C LEU A 108 14.64 14.18 15.31
N LYS A 109 15.50 14.05 16.33
CA LYS A 109 16.16 12.76 16.64
C LYS A 109 15.08 11.67 16.53
N SER A 110 15.31 10.74 15.60
CA SER A 110 14.45 9.65 15.13
C SER A 110 13.80 8.75 16.21
N SER A 111 13.91 9.06 17.49
CA SER A 111 13.34 8.29 18.60
C SER A 111 11.97 8.81 19.06
N VAL A 112 11.75 10.12 19.16
CA VAL A 112 10.60 10.67 19.92
C VAL A 112 9.26 10.52 19.20
N ILE A 113 9.22 10.78 17.90
CA ILE A 113 8.01 10.66 17.06
C ILE A 113 7.54 9.21 16.98
N PHE A 114 8.49 8.29 16.86
CA PHE A 114 8.22 6.87 16.76
C PHE A 114 7.71 6.29 18.06
N ILE A 115 8.15 6.83 19.19
CA ILE A 115 7.57 6.52 20.50
C ILE A 115 6.13 7.03 20.55
N ILE A 116 5.83 8.22 20.05
CA ILE A 116 4.46 8.78 20.04
C ILE A 116 3.53 7.95 19.13
N ILE A 117 3.96 7.62 17.91
CA ILE A 117 3.17 6.78 16.99
C ILE A 117 3.03 5.36 17.55
N GLY A 118 4.10 4.81 18.13
CA GLY A 118 4.07 3.52 18.82
C GLY A 118 3.09 3.51 19.99
N ILE A 119 3.05 4.57 20.80
CA ILE A 119 2.09 4.75 21.90
C ILE A 119 0.66 4.89 21.34
N LEU A 120 0.47 5.59 20.22
CA LEU A 120 -0.84 5.81 19.62
C LEU A 120 -1.39 4.51 19.02
N VAL A 121 -0.55 3.74 18.32
CA VAL A 121 -0.86 2.37 17.88
C VAL A 121 -1.13 1.49 19.10
N PHE A 122 -0.33 1.56 20.15
CA PHE A 122 -0.53 0.81 21.40
C PHE A 122 -1.84 1.18 22.14
N LEU A 123 -2.25 2.45 22.10
CA LEU A 123 -3.51 2.94 22.66
C LEU A 123 -4.72 2.52 21.82
N CYS A 124 -4.66 2.66 20.49
CA CYS A 124 -5.62 2.04 19.58
C CYS A 124 -5.69 0.53 19.84
N CYS A 125 -4.54 -0.05 20.19
CA CYS A 125 -4.44 -1.45 20.46
C CYS A 125 -5.23 -1.85 21.72
N ILE A 126 -5.02 -1.11 22.80
CA ILE A 126 -5.72 -1.26 24.08
C ILE A 126 -7.23 -0.99 23.92
N MET A 127 -7.62 0.08 23.22
CA MET A 127 -9.02 0.43 22.99
C MET A 127 -9.77 -0.70 22.27
N PHE A 128 -9.12 -1.39 21.33
CA PHE A 128 -9.70 -2.53 20.62
C PHE A 128 -9.72 -3.82 21.48
N TYR A 129 -8.70 -4.04 22.32
CA TYR A 129 -8.67 -5.13 23.31
C TYR A 129 -9.88 -5.09 24.25
N PHE A 130 -10.29 -3.89 24.68
CA PHE A 130 -11.46 -3.73 25.55
C PHE A 130 -12.80 -3.90 24.83
N ASN A 131 -12.87 -3.69 23.50
CA ASN A 131 -14.13 -3.66 22.76
C ASN A 131 -14.62 -5.03 22.25
N ARG A 132 -13.88 -6.13 22.49
CA ARG A 132 -14.28 -7.50 22.11
C ARG A 132 -14.04 -8.49 23.25
N LYS A 133 -14.96 -8.51 24.23
CA LYS A 133 -15.09 -9.67 25.13
C LYS A 133 -15.48 -10.91 24.30
N LYS A 134 -14.51 -11.79 23.99
CA LYS A 134 -14.60 -13.28 23.92
C LYS A 134 -13.62 -14.01 22.97
N SER A 135 -12.82 -13.34 22.13
CA SER A 135 -11.94 -14.04 21.17
C SER A 135 -10.45 -13.97 21.54
N ILE A 136 -9.87 -15.08 22.01
CA ILE A 136 -8.41 -15.27 22.19
C ILE A 136 -7.65 -15.02 20.88
N PHE A 137 -8.27 -15.31 19.74
CA PHE A 137 -7.68 -15.13 18.41
C PHE A 137 -7.48 -13.67 18.01
N ALA A 138 -8.44 -12.79 18.35
CA ALA A 138 -8.29 -11.36 18.09
C ALA A 138 -7.12 -10.77 18.90
N LYS A 139 -6.88 -11.30 20.12
CA LYS A 139 -5.75 -10.91 20.98
C LYS A 139 -4.41 -11.41 20.40
N SER A 140 -4.36 -12.65 19.90
CA SER A 140 -3.16 -13.26 19.31
C SER A 140 -2.73 -12.60 17.98
N ILE A 141 -3.67 -12.36 17.05
CA ILE A 141 -3.39 -11.66 15.78
C ILE A 141 -2.76 -10.31 16.04
N PHE A 142 -3.28 -9.61 17.03
CA PHE A 142 -2.83 -8.28 17.34
C PHE A 142 -1.49 -8.20 18.05
N PHE A 143 -1.22 -9.17 18.94
CA PHE A 143 0.10 -9.33 19.53
C PHE A 143 1.16 -9.64 18.46
N ILE A 144 0.82 -10.48 17.48
CA ILE A 144 1.70 -10.77 16.33
C ILE A 144 1.91 -9.52 15.48
N ILE A 145 0.86 -8.76 15.19
CA ILE A 145 0.97 -7.49 14.47
C ILE A 145 1.88 -6.52 15.23
N ALA A 146 1.65 -6.32 16.53
CA ALA A 146 2.50 -5.46 17.38
C ALA A 146 3.97 -5.94 17.38
N MET A 147 4.21 -7.24 17.46
CA MET A 147 5.57 -7.81 17.38
C MET A 147 6.21 -7.62 16.02
N VAL A 148 5.45 -7.76 14.93
CA VAL A 148 5.93 -7.48 13.57
C VAL A 148 6.30 -6.00 13.43
N PHE A 149 5.51 -5.07 13.98
CA PHE A 149 5.85 -3.65 14.03
C PHE A 149 7.10 -3.37 14.87
N ILE A 150 7.31 -4.06 15.99
CA ILE A 150 8.52 -3.93 16.83
C ILE A 150 9.76 -4.47 16.11
N VAL A 151 9.66 -5.64 15.47
CA VAL A 151 10.77 -6.24 14.71
C VAL A 151 11.12 -5.38 13.50
N LEU A 152 10.11 -4.86 12.79
CA LEU A 152 10.33 -3.96 11.66
C LEU A 152 10.89 -2.61 12.12
N TYR A 153 10.51 -2.11 13.30
CA TYR A 153 11.16 -0.96 13.98
C TYR A 153 12.65 -1.20 14.25
N LEU A 154 13.01 -2.39 14.75
CA LEU A 154 14.41 -2.75 14.94
C LEU A 154 15.17 -2.76 13.60
N VAL A 155 14.55 -3.28 12.55
CA VAL A 155 15.13 -3.28 11.19
C VAL A 155 15.35 -1.84 10.70
N THR A 156 14.40 -0.91 10.87
CA THR A 156 14.60 0.52 10.50
C THR A 156 15.70 1.19 11.32
N TYR A 157 15.90 0.80 12.58
CA TYR A 157 16.97 1.32 13.42
C TYR A 157 18.36 0.90 12.90
N PHE A 158 18.50 -0.34 12.40
CA PHE A 158 19.76 -0.89 11.90
C PHE A 158 20.16 -0.41 10.49
N TYR A 159 19.21 0.02 9.65
CA TYR A 159 19.57 0.55 8.33
C TYR A 159 20.34 1.88 8.47
N LYS A 160 21.48 2.02 7.78
CA LYS A 160 22.33 3.23 7.89
C LYS A 160 21.86 4.38 6.98
N THR A 161 21.11 4.06 5.93
CA THR A 161 20.66 4.99 4.88
C THR A 161 19.26 5.53 5.18
N ASN A 162 19.10 6.86 5.25
CA ASN A 162 17.83 7.51 5.57
C ASN A 162 16.71 7.21 4.54
N GLU A 163 17.05 6.99 3.27
CA GLU A 163 16.07 6.69 2.21
C GLU A 163 15.27 5.41 2.48
N TYR A 164 15.98 4.31 2.77
CA TYR A 164 15.35 3.00 3.03
C TYR A 164 14.52 3.00 4.32
N LYS A 165 14.93 3.79 5.32
CA LYS A 165 14.14 3.98 6.55
C LYS A 165 12.77 4.59 6.25
N THR A 166 12.75 5.64 5.45
CA THR A 166 11.52 6.34 5.07
C THR A 166 10.61 5.42 4.25
N ILE A 167 11.16 4.69 3.28
CA ILE A 167 10.39 3.72 2.47
C ILE A 167 9.76 2.65 3.36
N LEU A 168 10.55 2.02 4.24
CA LEU A 168 10.04 0.97 5.14
C LEU A 168 8.92 1.50 6.01
N TYR A 169 9.09 2.70 6.59
CA TYR A 169 8.08 3.33 7.42
C TYR A 169 6.77 3.59 6.65
N LEU A 170 6.83 4.12 5.43
CA LEU A 170 5.64 4.36 4.61
C LEU A 170 4.92 3.05 4.24
N VAL A 171 5.67 1.99 3.90
CA VAL A 171 5.09 0.65 3.67
C VAL A 171 4.38 0.15 4.93
N MET A 172 4.93 0.40 6.12
CA MET A 172 4.28 0.05 7.39
C MET A 172 3.00 0.83 7.65
N CYS A 173 3.00 2.13 7.35
CA CYS A 173 1.78 2.95 7.42
C CYS A 173 0.69 2.40 6.50
N TYR A 174 1.04 1.92 5.31
CA TYR A 174 0.10 1.29 4.40
C TYR A 174 -0.47 -0.03 4.95
N ILE A 175 0.38 -0.92 5.47
CA ILE A 175 -0.10 -2.18 6.07
C ILE A 175 -1.03 -1.90 7.26
N LEU A 176 -0.70 -0.91 8.10
CA LEU A 176 -1.54 -0.49 9.20
C LEU A 176 -2.89 0.06 8.71
N SER A 177 -2.89 0.87 7.66
CA SER A 177 -4.12 1.44 7.11
C SER A 177 -5.06 0.38 6.56
N ILE A 178 -4.53 -0.71 5.97
CA ILE A 178 -5.32 -1.89 5.54
C ILE A 178 -6.02 -2.52 6.74
N TYR A 179 -5.30 -2.72 7.84
CA TYR A 179 -5.87 -3.29 9.06
C TYR A 179 -6.97 -2.41 9.66
N ILE A 180 -6.74 -1.10 9.73
CA ILE A 180 -7.73 -0.12 10.21
C ILE A 180 -8.98 -0.14 9.31
N CYS A 181 -8.80 -0.15 7.99
CA CYS A 181 -9.90 -0.23 7.03
C CYS A 181 -10.72 -1.53 7.21
N TYR A 182 -10.04 -2.67 7.33
CA TYR A 182 -10.69 -3.96 7.63
C TYR A 182 -11.44 -3.93 8.97
N PHE A 183 -10.90 -3.27 10.00
CA PHE A 183 -11.59 -3.12 11.27
C PHE A 183 -12.88 -2.32 11.12
N PHE A 184 -12.84 -1.16 10.46
CA PHE A 184 -14.03 -0.34 10.21
C PHE A 184 -15.08 -1.08 9.39
N PHE A 185 -14.67 -1.85 8.39
CA PHE A 185 -15.57 -2.68 7.58
C PHE A 185 -16.35 -3.73 8.39
N ASN A 186 -15.80 -4.15 9.54
CA ASN A 186 -16.37 -5.17 10.42
C ASN A 186 -17.18 -4.63 11.60
N ILE A 187 -17.33 -3.31 11.71
CA ILE A 187 -18.15 -2.70 12.77
C ILE A 187 -19.62 -3.07 12.55
N LYS A 188 -20.26 -3.63 13.58
CA LYS A 188 -21.66 -4.09 13.53
C LYS A 188 -22.69 -2.96 13.59
N ASN A 189 -22.29 -1.75 13.98
CA ASN A 189 -23.18 -0.61 14.01
C ASN A 189 -23.65 -0.28 12.58
N ILE A 190 -24.96 -0.40 12.34
CA ILE A 190 -25.56 -0.30 11.01
C ILE A 190 -25.39 1.10 10.40
N ILE A 191 -25.57 2.16 11.19
CA ILE A 191 -25.47 3.55 10.74
C ILE A 191 -24.01 3.83 10.32
N PHE A 192 -23.06 3.47 11.17
CA PHE A 192 -21.63 3.64 10.86
C PHE A 192 -21.25 2.89 9.58
N ASN A 193 -21.68 1.64 9.42
CA ASN A 193 -21.33 0.82 8.26
C ASN A 193 -21.88 1.42 6.95
N ILE A 194 -23.11 1.94 6.96
CA ILE A 194 -23.71 2.60 5.79
C ILE A 194 -22.93 3.88 5.44
N VAL A 195 -22.71 4.77 6.42
CA VAL A 195 -22.01 6.03 6.21
C VAL A 195 -20.58 5.79 5.73
N PHE A 196 -19.85 4.85 6.35
CA PHE A 196 -18.48 4.51 5.97
C PHE A 196 -18.40 4.04 4.51
N LYS A 197 -19.28 3.12 4.09
CA LYS A 197 -19.34 2.66 2.70
C LYS A 197 -19.68 3.79 1.74
N PHE A 198 -20.66 4.63 2.08
CA PHE A 198 -21.03 5.78 1.25
C PHE A 198 -19.84 6.72 1.03
N MET A 199 -19.08 7.04 2.08
CA MET A 199 -17.87 7.85 1.97
C MET A 199 -16.80 7.19 1.09
N LEU A 200 -16.60 5.86 1.21
CA LEU A 200 -15.69 5.13 0.33
C LEU A 200 -16.12 5.25 -1.14
N TYR A 201 -17.41 5.10 -1.46
CA TYR A 201 -17.89 5.25 -2.83
C TYR A 201 -17.73 6.68 -3.39
N LEU A 202 -17.92 7.71 -2.56
CA LEU A 202 -17.66 9.10 -2.97
C LEU A 202 -16.18 9.31 -3.34
N VAL A 203 -15.26 8.84 -2.49
CA VAL A 203 -13.82 8.95 -2.77
C VAL A 203 -13.42 8.08 -3.97
N PHE A 204 -14.05 6.92 -4.13
CA PHE A 204 -13.84 6.06 -5.29
C PHE A 204 -14.26 6.76 -6.59
N LEU A 205 -15.41 7.43 -6.62
CA LEU A 205 -15.85 8.22 -7.77
C LEU A 205 -14.88 9.36 -8.09
N PHE A 206 -14.36 10.04 -7.07
CA PHE A 206 -13.32 11.06 -7.25
C PHE A 206 -12.08 10.48 -7.95
N PHE A 207 -11.59 9.31 -7.51
CA PHE A 207 -10.45 8.65 -8.17
C PHE A 207 -10.77 8.12 -9.55
N LEU A 208 -11.99 7.64 -9.80
CA LEU A 208 -12.41 7.17 -11.12
C LEU A 208 -12.30 8.30 -12.16
N ILE A 209 -12.67 9.53 -11.77
CA ILE A 209 -12.66 10.70 -12.65
C ILE A 209 -11.23 11.24 -12.84
N ASN A 210 -10.48 11.41 -11.75
CA ASN A 210 -9.20 12.12 -11.79
C ASN A 210 -7.98 11.22 -12.00
N SER A 211 -8.06 9.94 -11.62
CA SER A 211 -6.91 9.05 -11.51
C SER A 211 -7.31 7.59 -11.73
N SER A 212 -7.98 7.32 -12.84
CA SER A 212 -8.50 5.98 -13.20
C SER A 212 -7.42 4.87 -13.21
N GLN A 213 -6.16 5.27 -13.41
CA GLN A 213 -4.98 4.41 -13.35
C GLN A 213 -4.80 3.68 -12.01
N LEU A 214 -5.34 4.23 -10.92
CA LEU A 214 -5.29 3.65 -9.57
C LEU A 214 -6.10 2.34 -9.46
N ILE A 215 -7.06 2.12 -10.35
CA ILE A 215 -7.90 0.91 -10.34
C ILE A 215 -7.10 -0.29 -10.84
N ASN A 216 -6.14 -0.07 -11.74
CA ASN A 216 -5.32 -1.13 -12.26
C ASN A 216 -4.26 -1.52 -11.21
N PRO A 217 -4.30 -2.77 -10.70
CA PRO A 217 -3.42 -3.22 -9.63
C PRO A 217 -1.94 -3.19 -10.00
N PHE A 218 -1.62 -3.17 -11.30
CA PHE A 218 -0.26 -3.30 -11.78
C PHE A 218 0.36 -1.98 -12.26
N THR A 219 -0.41 -0.89 -12.30
CA THR A 219 0.15 0.41 -12.72
C THR A 219 1.32 0.82 -11.83
N GLY A 220 1.21 0.62 -10.51
CA GLY A 220 2.29 0.99 -9.59
C GLY A 220 3.53 0.12 -9.68
N VAL A 221 3.43 -1.10 -10.24
CA VAL A 221 4.58 -2.00 -10.43
C VAL A 221 5.33 -1.66 -11.72
N PHE A 222 4.59 -1.43 -12.81
CA PHE A 222 5.17 -1.27 -14.15
C PHE A 222 5.28 0.19 -14.63
N SER A 223 4.55 1.11 -14.02
CA SER A 223 4.48 2.52 -14.41
C SER A 223 4.19 3.42 -13.20
N SER A 224 5.00 3.27 -12.16
CA SER A 224 4.89 4.04 -10.91
C SER A 224 4.97 5.54 -11.12
N ASP A 225 5.76 5.97 -12.11
CA ASP A 225 5.92 7.36 -12.56
C ASP A 225 4.60 8.02 -12.99
N LYS A 226 3.60 7.24 -13.38
CA LYS A 226 2.29 7.77 -13.79
C LYS A 226 1.32 7.99 -12.64
N LEU A 227 1.62 7.43 -11.46
CA LEU A 227 0.70 7.46 -10.30
C LEU A 227 0.91 8.67 -9.38
N TYR A 228 1.97 9.45 -9.58
CA TYR A 228 2.26 10.66 -8.82
C TYR A 228 2.81 11.74 -9.74
N GLU A 229 2.71 13.00 -9.31
CA GLU A 229 3.34 14.11 -10.03
C GLU A 229 4.79 14.26 -9.58
N SER A 230 5.73 14.18 -10.52
CA SER A 230 7.17 14.33 -10.24
C SER A 230 7.48 15.75 -9.77
N GLN A 231 7.98 15.87 -8.53
CA GLN A 231 8.43 17.15 -8.02
C GLN A 231 9.67 17.63 -8.77
N PHE A 232 10.50 16.70 -9.24
CA PHE A 232 11.65 17.02 -10.08
C PHE A 232 11.22 17.68 -11.40
N GLU A 233 10.26 17.10 -12.13
CA GLU A 233 9.79 17.66 -13.39
C GLU A 233 9.14 19.04 -13.19
N LYS A 234 8.43 19.23 -12.08
CA LYS A 234 7.89 20.54 -11.70
C LYS A 234 8.99 21.57 -11.44
N SER A 235 9.96 21.25 -10.58
CA SER A 235 11.11 22.12 -10.33
C SER A 235 11.94 22.39 -11.58
N LEU A 236 12.06 21.42 -12.49
CA LEU A 236 12.74 21.56 -13.77
C LEU A 236 11.99 22.53 -14.70
N ASN A 237 10.66 22.53 -14.67
CA ASN A 237 9.84 23.44 -15.46
C ASN A 237 9.88 24.89 -14.95
N ASP A 238 10.14 25.08 -13.65
CA ASP A 238 10.29 26.39 -13.02
C ASP A 238 11.69 27.03 -13.25
N LEU A 239 12.64 26.29 -13.82
CA LEU A 239 13.95 26.82 -14.18
C LEU A 239 13.88 27.76 -15.39
N ASN A 240 14.80 28.72 -15.43
CA ASN A 240 15.00 29.55 -16.62
C ASN A 240 15.64 28.73 -17.75
N THR A 241 15.45 29.20 -18.99
CA THR A 241 15.94 28.52 -20.20
C THR A 241 17.45 28.29 -20.18
N SER A 242 18.22 29.27 -19.71
CA SER A 242 19.68 29.16 -19.57
C SER A 242 20.11 28.09 -18.55
N ALA A 243 19.44 27.95 -17.39
CA ALA A 243 19.77 26.87 -16.45
C ALA A 243 19.43 25.49 -17.01
N ILE A 244 18.34 25.35 -17.77
CA ILE A 244 17.96 24.08 -18.41
C ILE A 244 19.03 23.64 -19.41
N ILE A 245 19.52 24.56 -20.25
CA ILE A 245 20.58 24.23 -21.21
C ILE A 245 21.90 23.90 -20.52
N ASN A 246 22.29 24.68 -19.50
CA ASN A 246 23.49 24.37 -18.72
C ASN A 246 23.38 23.02 -18.01
N LEU A 247 22.20 22.65 -17.50
CA LEU A 247 22.00 21.34 -16.88
C LEU A 247 22.10 20.20 -17.92
N ALA A 248 21.57 20.42 -19.13
CA ALA A 248 21.68 19.46 -20.22
C ALA A 248 23.14 19.30 -20.70
N SER A 249 23.91 20.39 -20.80
CA SER A 249 25.32 20.34 -21.19
C SER A 249 26.17 19.61 -20.14
N ILE A 250 25.93 19.87 -18.85
CA ILE A 250 26.58 19.16 -17.73
C ILE A 250 26.35 17.65 -17.83
N LEU A 251 25.11 17.23 -18.16
CA LEU A 251 24.78 15.81 -18.36
C LEU A 251 25.47 15.18 -19.57
N GLN A 252 25.80 15.99 -20.59
CA GLN A 252 26.58 15.60 -21.75
C GLN A 252 28.09 15.75 -21.54
N SER A 253 28.55 16.00 -20.31
CA SER A 253 29.95 16.26 -19.96
C SER A 253 30.57 17.49 -20.63
N ASP A 254 29.74 18.44 -21.09
CA ASP A 254 30.16 19.75 -21.58
C ASP A 254 29.97 20.82 -20.49
N PHE A 255 31.10 21.28 -19.96
CA PHE A 255 31.17 22.28 -18.88
C PHE A 255 31.46 23.69 -19.38
N ASN A 256 31.36 23.94 -20.69
CA ASN A 256 31.35 25.29 -21.24
C ASN A 256 29.97 25.92 -21.04
N LEU A 257 29.68 26.38 -19.81
CA LEU A 257 28.36 26.83 -19.41
C LEU A 257 28.04 28.24 -19.93
N HIS A 258 26.86 28.40 -20.53
CA HIS A 258 26.40 29.67 -21.07
C HIS A 258 25.78 30.54 -19.97
N LEU A 259 26.34 31.73 -19.76
CA LEU A 259 25.91 32.70 -18.74
C LEU A 259 24.77 33.64 -19.20
N LYS A 260 24.35 33.57 -20.47
CA LYS A 260 23.35 34.48 -21.06
C LYS A 260 22.23 33.73 -21.75
N ASP A 261 21.03 34.34 -21.70
CA ASP A 261 19.85 33.85 -22.39
C ASP A 261 20.12 33.74 -23.89
N GLN A 262 20.18 32.51 -24.38
CA GLN A 262 20.15 32.21 -25.81
C GLN A 262 18.70 32.21 -26.28
N ASN A 263 18.46 32.72 -27.49
CA ASN A 263 17.18 32.54 -28.19
C ASN A 263 17.05 31.06 -28.61
N ILE A 264 16.65 30.22 -27.66
CA ILE A 264 16.49 28.78 -27.86
C ILE A 264 15.07 28.53 -28.35
N SER A 265 14.93 27.67 -29.36
CA SER A 265 13.60 27.27 -29.85
C SER A 265 12.87 26.43 -28.80
N PHE A 266 11.53 26.48 -28.80
CA PHE A 266 10.70 25.65 -27.92
C PHE A 266 10.99 24.14 -28.09
N THR A 267 11.33 23.73 -29.31
CA THR A 267 11.71 22.34 -29.65
C THR A 267 13.03 21.91 -29.00
N GLU A 268 14.05 22.78 -29.01
CA GLU A 268 15.35 22.51 -28.37
C GLU A 268 15.22 22.51 -26.84
N LEU A 269 14.39 23.40 -26.29
CA LEU A 269 14.14 23.42 -24.86
C LEU A 269 13.46 22.13 -24.38
N ASN A 270 12.48 21.64 -25.11
CA ASN A 270 11.79 20.39 -24.76
C ASN A 270 12.69 19.16 -24.94
N SER A 271 13.56 19.13 -25.95
CA SER A 271 14.52 18.04 -26.10
C SER A 271 15.55 18.03 -24.97
N ALA A 272 16.03 19.20 -24.54
CA ALA A 272 16.90 19.34 -23.37
C ALA A 272 16.21 18.84 -22.10
N LYS A 273 14.96 19.24 -21.84
CA LYS A 273 14.16 18.73 -20.70
C LYS A 273 14.01 17.21 -20.74
N ALA A 274 13.69 16.63 -21.89
CA ALA A 274 13.56 15.18 -22.05
C ALA A 274 14.88 14.44 -21.75
N LEU A 275 16.01 14.98 -22.21
CA LEU A 275 17.34 14.43 -21.94
C LEU A 275 17.68 14.48 -20.44
N ILE A 276 17.34 15.58 -19.77
CA ILE A 276 17.53 15.75 -18.34
C ILE A 276 16.71 14.73 -17.55
N VAL A 277 15.42 14.58 -17.86
CA VAL A 277 14.53 13.62 -17.19
C VAL A 277 15.05 12.20 -17.35
N ALA A 278 15.51 11.83 -18.56
CA ALA A 278 16.06 10.50 -18.83
C ALA A 278 17.37 10.21 -18.07
N ASN A 279 18.19 11.23 -17.81
CA ASN A 279 19.52 11.08 -17.20
C ASN A 279 19.64 11.69 -15.79
N LYS A 280 18.53 11.98 -15.12
CA LYS A 280 18.50 12.66 -13.81
C LYS A 280 19.36 11.98 -12.73
N GLU A 281 19.55 10.66 -12.79
CA GLU A 281 20.43 9.94 -11.87
C GLU A 281 21.90 10.31 -11.98
N ASN A 282 22.36 10.76 -13.15
CA ASN A 282 23.75 11.17 -13.33
C ASN A 282 24.07 12.47 -12.57
N LEU A 283 23.06 13.30 -12.30
CA LEU A 283 23.19 14.49 -11.45
C LEU A 283 23.56 14.12 -10.01
N LEU A 284 23.14 12.95 -9.53
CA LEU A 284 23.53 12.44 -8.19
C LEU A 284 24.97 11.91 -8.15
N LYS A 285 25.59 11.65 -9.31
CA LYS A 285 26.89 10.94 -9.44
C LYS A 285 28.02 11.83 -9.95
N LEU A 286 27.78 13.15 -10.07
CA LEU A 286 28.82 14.10 -10.47
C LEU A 286 30.01 14.07 -9.49
N ASN A 287 31.23 14.10 -10.01
CA ASN A 287 32.44 14.18 -9.20
C ASN A 287 32.55 15.57 -8.52
N ASP A 288 33.38 15.69 -7.47
CA ASP A 288 33.45 16.90 -6.65
C ASP A 288 33.82 18.17 -7.44
N ALA A 289 34.68 18.05 -8.45
CA ALA A 289 35.07 19.17 -9.31
C ALA A 289 33.89 19.67 -10.15
N ASN A 290 33.16 18.77 -10.81
CA ASN A 290 32.01 19.11 -11.64
C ASN A 290 30.81 19.55 -10.79
N LEU A 291 30.65 19.00 -9.59
CA LEU A 291 29.65 19.43 -8.61
C LEU A 291 29.87 20.89 -8.20
N ASN A 292 31.12 21.30 -7.98
CA ASN A 292 31.46 22.68 -7.62
C ASN A 292 31.16 23.64 -8.77
N ILE A 293 31.56 23.31 -10.01
CA ILE A 293 31.24 24.09 -11.22
C ILE A 293 29.72 24.23 -11.38
N THR A 294 28.99 23.14 -11.18
CA THR A 294 27.52 23.13 -11.29
C THR A 294 26.86 23.98 -10.21
N LYS A 295 27.34 23.91 -8.96
CA LYS A 295 26.85 24.75 -7.86
C LYS A 295 27.20 26.22 -8.05
N GLU A 296 28.32 26.54 -8.68
CA GLU A 296 28.69 27.93 -8.98
C GLU A 296 27.74 28.56 -10.01
N VAL A 297 27.27 27.78 -11.00
CA VAL A 297 26.39 28.29 -12.07
C VAL A 297 24.90 28.22 -11.73
N LEU A 298 24.44 27.14 -11.08
CA LEU A 298 23.02 26.98 -10.72
C LEU A 298 22.71 27.36 -9.26
N GLY A 299 23.71 27.55 -8.41
CA GLY A 299 23.53 27.97 -7.02
C GLY A 299 22.67 27.01 -6.20
N GLU A 300 21.83 27.59 -5.34
CA GLU A 300 20.91 26.86 -4.47
C GLU A 300 19.88 26.02 -5.24
N LYS A 301 19.49 26.45 -6.46
CA LYS A 301 18.52 25.72 -7.29
C LYS A 301 18.99 24.30 -7.62
N TYR A 302 20.29 24.09 -7.81
CA TYR A 302 20.82 22.75 -8.05
C TYR A 302 20.62 21.82 -6.84
N THR A 303 20.83 22.35 -5.63
CA THR A 303 20.64 21.57 -4.40
C THR A 303 19.17 21.22 -4.13
N GLU A 304 18.27 22.14 -4.48
CA GLU A 304 16.82 21.90 -4.46
C GLU A 304 16.41 20.82 -5.46
N LEU A 305 16.94 20.90 -6.69
CA LEU A 305 16.73 19.89 -7.74
C LEU A 305 17.21 18.50 -7.30
N LEU A 306 18.37 18.42 -6.64
CA LEU A 306 18.90 17.16 -6.12
C LEU A 306 17.99 16.57 -5.03
N LYS A 307 17.43 17.42 -4.18
CA LYS A 307 16.49 17.02 -3.14
C LYS A 307 15.21 16.46 -3.75
N THR A 308 14.65 17.11 -4.79
CA THR A 308 13.43 16.63 -5.45
C THR A 308 13.65 15.31 -6.20
N ILE A 309 14.84 15.08 -6.79
CA ILE A 309 15.20 13.76 -7.37
C ILE A 309 15.13 12.66 -6.30
N ASN A 310 15.74 12.89 -5.13
CA ASN A 310 15.74 11.89 -4.06
C ASN A 310 14.34 11.65 -3.48
N GLN A 311 13.51 12.69 -3.38
CA GLN A 311 12.12 12.56 -2.95
C GLN A 311 11.31 11.72 -3.93
N ASP A 312 11.40 12.03 -5.24
CA ASP A 312 10.71 11.26 -6.28
C ASP A 312 11.14 9.80 -6.27
N LYS A 313 12.43 9.52 -6.06
CA LYS A 313 12.96 8.15 -5.93
C LYS A 313 12.39 7.40 -4.73
N ILE A 314 12.22 8.06 -3.59
CA ILE A 314 11.58 7.47 -2.39
C ILE A 314 10.10 7.17 -2.69
N THR A 315 9.39 8.12 -3.30
CA THR A 315 7.99 7.97 -3.71
C THR A 315 7.81 6.78 -4.64
N GLU A 316 8.61 6.74 -5.71
CA GLU A 316 8.56 5.69 -6.73
C GLU A 316 8.79 4.30 -6.14
N ASN A 317 9.83 4.14 -5.32
CA ASN A 317 10.13 2.86 -4.67
C ASN A 317 9.05 2.45 -3.66
N THR A 318 8.45 3.40 -2.96
CA THR A 318 7.34 3.14 -2.03
C THR A 318 6.09 2.68 -2.79
N ILE A 319 5.76 3.33 -3.91
CA ILE A 319 4.64 2.95 -4.79
C ILE A 319 4.86 1.55 -5.38
N LYS A 320 6.06 1.26 -5.92
CA LYS A 320 6.43 -0.07 -6.42
C LYS A 320 6.27 -1.15 -5.35
N SER A 321 6.75 -0.89 -4.14
CA SER A 321 6.69 -1.88 -3.04
C SER A 321 5.24 -2.13 -2.58
N THR A 322 4.45 -1.08 -2.41
CA THR A 322 3.07 -1.18 -1.92
C THR A 322 2.08 -1.65 -2.98
N SER A 323 2.34 -1.38 -4.26
CA SER A 323 1.52 -1.87 -5.39
C SER A 323 1.54 -3.39 -5.51
N VAL A 324 2.63 -4.06 -5.16
CA VAL A 324 2.67 -5.54 -5.11
C VAL A 324 1.64 -6.08 -4.12
N LEU A 325 1.60 -5.52 -2.90
CA LEU A 325 0.62 -5.92 -1.88
C LEU A 325 -0.81 -5.60 -2.31
N TYR A 326 -1.02 -4.39 -2.84
CA TYR A 326 -2.30 -3.97 -3.40
C TYR A 326 -2.79 -4.92 -4.51
N GLY A 327 -1.91 -5.29 -5.44
CA GLY A 327 -2.21 -6.19 -6.54
C GLY A 327 -2.58 -7.59 -6.09
N ILE A 328 -1.87 -8.16 -5.11
CA ILE A 328 -2.25 -9.45 -4.51
C ILE A 328 -3.66 -9.38 -3.91
N ILE A 329 -3.98 -8.33 -3.15
CA ILE A 329 -5.30 -8.16 -2.53
C ILE A 329 -6.39 -8.03 -3.60
N LEU A 330 -6.16 -7.23 -4.63
CA LEU A 330 -7.11 -7.05 -5.74
C LEU A 330 -7.35 -8.34 -6.52
N LEU A 331 -6.30 -9.12 -6.80
CA LEU A 331 -6.42 -10.43 -7.44
C LEU A 331 -7.27 -11.39 -6.61
N LEU A 332 -7.09 -11.42 -5.28
CA LEU A 332 -7.93 -12.22 -4.38
C LEU A 332 -9.40 -11.75 -4.38
N CYS A 333 -9.64 -10.44 -4.49
CA CYS A 333 -10.98 -9.87 -4.62
C CYS A 333 -11.62 -10.25 -5.95
N ILE A 334 -10.90 -10.13 -7.07
CA ILE A 334 -11.37 -10.50 -8.41
C ILE A 334 -11.66 -12.00 -8.48
N PHE A 335 -10.78 -12.85 -7.94
CA PHE A 335 -11.00 -14.28 -7.84
C PHE A 335 -12.29 -14.59 -7.05
N SER A 336 -12.51 -13.86 -5.96
CA SER A 336 -13.74 -13.98 -5.18
C SER A 336 -14.98 -13.56 -5.98
N LEU A 337 -14.91 -12.42 -6.70
CA LEU A 337 -15.99 -11.95 -7.57
C LEU A 337 -16.29 -12.95 -8.68
N GLN A 338 -15.28 -13.50 -9.35
CA GLN A 338 -15.45 -14.51 -10.40
C GLN A 338 -16.17 -15.75 -9.85
N LYS A 339 -15.77 -16.23 -8.66
CA LYS A 339 -16.40 -17.38 -8.02
C LYS A 339 -17.87 -17.10 -7.68
N THR A 340 -18.20 -15.90 -7.24
CA THR A 340 -19.58 -15.47 -6.96
C THR A 340 -20.41 -15.21 -8.23
N ALA A 341 -19.82 -14.62 -9.27
CA ALA A 341 -20.50 -14.35 -10.53
C ALA A 341 -20.86 -15.65 -11.26
N ARG A 342 -19.94 -16.63 -11.30
CA ARG A 342 -20.22 -17.97 -11.82
C ARG A 342 -21.36 -18.65 -11.06
N LYS A 343 -21.50 -18.39 -9.76
CA LYS A 343 -22.62 -18.88 -8.96
C LYS A 343 -23.94 -18.21 -9.37
N ASN A 344 -23.96 -16.88 -9.48
CA ASN A 344 -25.17 -16.13 -9.81
C ASN A 344 -25.59 -16.24 -11.28
N SER A 345 -24.71 -16.66 -12.20
CA SER A 345 -25.08 -16.91 -13.60
C SER A 345 -25.69 -18.29 -13.84
N ILE A 346 -25.48 -19.24 -12.93
CA ILE A 346 -26.06 -20.59 -12.99
C ILE A 346 -27.48 -20.60 -12.39
N VAL A 347 -27.87 -19.53 -11.68
CA VAL A 347 -29.13 -19.42 -10.95
C VAL A 347 -29.77 -18.07 -11.29
N PRO A 348 -30.82 -18.01 -12.12
CA PRO A 348 -31.63 -16.80 -12.18
C PRO A 348 -32.26 -16.58 -10.79
N SER A 349 -32.18 -15.35 -10.30
CA SER A 349 -32.76 -14.91 -9.02
C SER A 349 -34.24 -15.22 -8.91
#